data_AF-A0A3P1CXM6-F1
#
_entry.id   AF-A0A3P1CXM6-F1
#
_cell.length_a   1.000
_cell.length_b   1.000
_cell.length_c   1.000
_cell.angle_alpha   90.00
_cell.angle_beta   90.00
_cell.angle_gamma   90.00
#
_symmetry.space_group_name_H-M   'P 1'
#
loop_
_entity.id
_entity.type
_entity.pdbx_description
1 polymer ?
#
loop_
_entity_poly.entity_id
_entity_poly.type
_entity_poly.pdbx_seq_one_letter_code
_entity_poly.pdbx_strand_id
1 'polypeptide(L)'
;MTSIWPKYFAFYEEILTDEGRDRSITSYIFEATDEIGNEFGFEEEHVDDVQYDFDNHQIRVHFVGKFYDDGQWDVFSLDYFVDKKAKREEKLTIEKIDREYNELLSAEDWKLQLPSLVQYLLRLTAQTEKSTFSYKDSLMESLNRIFDHIRSNYRPSPSFFQSAPSNQDFQTTLPVASSESGHFRVKLTNKTILYNCVDAIFVKLKLRGLISQNTELKIFRKLFMNPIEEKVTWLGATNQLQYLIHEMIDVGFLENGEHWDMAVKAFQLQGKTLEKKDLHRTKHPKSELKLRDINIVIDALREELPAKKST
;
A
#
# COMPACT_ATOMS: atom_id res chain seq x y z
N MET A 1 -1.48 -27.43 3.52
CA MET A 1 -2.33 -26.84 2.48
C MET A 1 -2.16 -25.33 2.52
N THR A 2 -1.88 -24.70 1.39
CA THR A 2 -1.83 -23.23 1.27
C THR A 2 -3.27 -22.71 1.41
N SER A 3 -3.49 -21.74 2.30
CA SER A 3 -4.84 -21.18 2.51
C SER A 3 -5.32 -20.48 1.24
N ILE A 4 -6.52 -20.83 0.75
CA ILE A 4 -7.12 -20.25 -0.46
C ILE A 4 -7.86 -18.94 -0.19
N TRP A 5 -8.10 -18.60 1.10
CA TRP A 5 -8.88 -17.45 1.51
C TRP A 5 -8.33 -16.11 1.06
N PRO A 6 -7.02 -15.85 1.04
CA PRO A 6 -6.48 -14.60 0.49
C PRO A 6 -6.98 -14.27 -0.92
N LYS A 7 -7.19 -15.30 -1.75
CA LYS A 7 -7.72 -15.12 -3.10
C LYS A 7 -9.20 -14.68 -3.10
N TYR A 8 -9.98 -15.07 -2.09
CA TYR A 8 -11.42 -14.80 -2.00
C TYR A 8 -11.73 -13.47 -1.35
N PHE A 9 -10.77 -12.88 -0.65
CA PHE A 9 -10.91 -11.61 0.06
C PHE A 9 -9.92 -10.55 -0.40
N ALA A 10 -9.25 -10.75 -1.55
CA ALA A 10 -8.25 -9.83 -2.09
C ALA A 10 -8.75 -8.38 -2.16
N PHE A 11 -10.02 -8.17 -2.53
CA PHE A 11 -10.65 -6.85 -2.52
C PHE A 11 -10.55 -6.16 -1.14
N TYR A 12 -10.92 -6.86 -0.07
CA TYR A 12 -10.91 -6.32 1.29
C TYR A 12 -9.48 -6.03 1.77
N GLU A 13 -8.51 -6.86 1.39
CA GLU A 13 -7.10 -6.61 1.73
C GLU A 13 -6.54 -5.41 0.97
N GLU A 14 -6.85 -5.30 -0.32
CA GLU A 14 -6.34 -4.24 -1.17
C GLU A 14 -6.93 -2.89 -0.78
N ILE A 15 -8.25 -2.78 -0.64
CA ILE A 15 -8.93 -1.50 -0.39
C ILE A 15 -8.63 -0.88 0.98
N LEU A 16 -8.06 -1.67 1.90
CA LEU A 16 -7.55 -1.21 3.19
C LEU A 16 -6.11 -0.66 3.13
N THR A 17 -5.52 -0.56 1.94
CA THR A 17 -4.24 0.12 1.69
C THR A 17 -4.46 1.37 0.86
N ASP A 18 -3.62 2.41 1.03
CA ASP A 18 -3.72 3.62 0.19
C ASP A 18 -3.57 3.29 -1.31
N GLU A 19 -2.66 2.38 -1.68
CA GLU A 19 -2.48 1.95 -3.07
C GLU A 19 -3.66 1.16 -3.63
N GLY A 20 -4.25 0.28 -2.83
CA GLY A 20 -5.41 -0.49 -3.25
C GLY A 20 -6.69 0.34 -3.23
N ARG A 21 -6.79 1.36 -2.37
CA ARG A 21 -7.80 2.42 -2.47
C ARG A 21 -7.67 3.14 -3.80
N ASP A 22 -6.51 3.68 -4.12
CA ASP A 22 -6.31 4.47 -5.34
C ASP A 22 -6.49 3.62 -6.62
N ARG A 23 -6.07 2.34 -6.60
CA ARG A 23 -6.37 1.38 -7.67
C ARG A 23 -7.84 1.02 -7.76
N SER A 24 -8.51 0.80 -6.62
CA SER A 24 -9.95 0.51 -6.60
C SER A 24 -10.75 1.69 -7.10
N ILE A 25 -10.38 2.92 -6.74
CA ILE A 25 -10.96 4.16 -7.24
C ILE A 25 -10.80 4.23 -8.76
N THR A 26 -9.58 4.06 -9.27
CA THR A 26 -9.31 4.18 -10.71
C THR A 26 -10.04 3.09 -11.50
N SER A 27 -9.92 1.82 -11.09
CA SER A 27 -10.56 0.69 -11.75
C SER A 27 -12.08 0.77 -11.71
N TYR A 28 -12.63 1.26 -10.60
CA TYR A 28 -14.07 1.29 -10.40
C TYR A 28 -14.72 2.54 -10.99
N ILE A 29 -14.00 3.64 -11.13
CA ILE A 29 -14.43 4.76 -11.96
C ILE A 29 -14.72 4.25 -13.38
N PHE A 30 -13.81 3.47 -13.99
CA PHE A 30 -14.04 2.89 -15.32
C PHE A 30 -15.16 1.83 -15.38
N GLU A 31 -15.38 1.06 -14.30
CA GLU A 31 -16.46 0.05 -14.25
C GLU A 31 -17.83 0.67 -13.95
N ALA A 32 -17.87 1.70 -13.10
CA ALA A 32 -19.09 2.37 -12.66
C ALA A 32 -19.61 3.36 -13.70
N THR A 33 -18.78 3.86 -14.62
CA THR A 33 -19.24 4.69 -15.74
C THR A 33 -20.24 3.96 -16.64
N ASP A 34 -20.04 2.67 -16.88
CA ASP A 34 -20.98 1.83 -17.65
C ASP A 34 -22.24 1.49 -16.83
N GLU A 35 -22.09 1.23 -15.53
CA GLU A 35 -23.22 0.90 -14.65
C GLU A 35 -24.09 2.12 -14.30
N ILE A 36 -23.50 3.31 -14.08
CA ILE A 36 -24.20 4.57 -13.81
C ILE A 36 -24.98 5.02 -15.04
N GLY A 37 -24.41 4.89 -16.24
CA GLY A 37 -25.15 5.14 -17.48
C GLY A 37 -26.46 4.37 -17.54
N ASN A 38 -26.38 3.06 -17.29
CA ASN A 38 -27.54 2.16 -17.31
C ASN A 38 -28.56 2.41 -16.16
N GLU A 39 -28.08 2.70 -14.94
CA GLU A 39 -28.93 2.87 -13.76
C GLU A 39 -29.76 4.18 -13.80
N PHE A 40 -29.23 5.22 -14.45
CA PHE A 40 -29.89 6.51 -14.60
C PHE A 40 -30.60 6.69 -15.95
N GLY A 41 -30.68 5.63 -16.76
CA GLY A 41 -31.41 5.64 -18.04
C GLY A 41 -30.71 6.42 -19.15
N PHE A 42 -29.40 6.61 -19.06
CA PHE A 42 -28.59 7.15 -20.14
C PHE A 42 -28.35 6.01 -21.14
N GLU A 43 -29.05 6.06 -22.29
CA GLU A 43 -28.76 5.18 -23.42
C GLU A 43 -27.28 5.34 -23.79
N GLU A 44 -26.58 4.20 -23.95
CA GLU A 44 -25.14 4.05 -24.20
C GLU A 44 -24.48 5.29 -24.85
N GLU A 45 -23.37 5.75 -24.23
CA GLU A 45 -22.45 6.86 -24.62
C GLU A 45 -22.73 8.23 -23.95
N HIS A 46 -21.77 8.99 -23.38
CA HIS A 46 -20.33 8.87 -23.19
C HIS A 46 -19.95 9.56 -21.87
N VAL A 47 -19.18 8.89 -21.01
CA VAL A 47 -18.41 9.62 -19.99
C VAL A 47 -17.23 10.27 -20.70
N ASP A 48 -17.19 11.60 -20.68
CA ASP A 48 -16.22 12.41 -21.40
C ASP A 48 -14.99 12.70 -20.52
N ASP A 49 -15.20 12.90 -19.22
CA ASP A 49 -14.13 13.12 -18.25
C ASP A 49 -14.51 12.62 -16.85
N VAL A 50 -13.50 12.23 -16.06
CA VAL A 50 -13.67 11.92 -14.63
C VAL A 50 -12.57 12.59 -13.83
N GLN A 51 -12.99 13.39 -12.86
CA GLN A 51 -12.08 14.11 -11.97
C GLN A 51 -12.20 13.60 -10.55
N TYR A 52 -11.06 13.37 -9.91
CA TYR A 52 -11.01 13.04 -8.50
C TYR A 52 -10.56 14.25 -7.69
N ASP A 53 -11.41 14.65 -6.76
CA ASP A 53 -11.12 15.68 -5.78
C ASP A 53 -10.55 15.00 -4.53
N PHE A 54 -9.23 14.94 -4.46
CA PHE A 54 -8.49 14.33 -3.35
C PHE A 54 -8.76 15.03 -2.01
N ASP A 55 -9.04 16.33 -2.02
CA ASP A 55 -9.27 17.11 -0.81
C ASP A 55 -10.65 16.82 -0.23
N ASN A 56 -11.65 16.60 -1.09
CA ASN A 56 -13.04 16.40 -0.68
C ASN A 56 -13.54 14.95 -0.75
N HIS A 57 -12.70 14.00 -1.20
CA HIS A 57 -13.08 12.57 -1.38
C HIS A 57 -14.26 12.38 -2.34
N GLN A 58 -14.33 13.22 -3.37
CA GLN A 58 -15.42 13.25 -4.35
C GLN A 58 -14.92 12.81 -5.72
N ILE A 59 -15.73 12.01 -6.40
CA ILE A 59 -15.54 11.65 -7.79
C ILE A 59 -16.57 12.47 -8.59
N ARG A 60 -16.07 13.28 -9.52
CA ARG A 60 -16.90 14.07 -10.43
C ARG A 60 -16.86 13.41 -11.80
N VAL A 61 -18.02 13.06 -12.34
CA VAL A 61 -18.15 12.38 -13.63
C VAL A 61 -18.84 13.33 -14.60
N HIS A 62 -18.23 13.55 -15.76
CA HIS A 62 -18.79 14.37 -16.84
C HIS A 62 -19.52 13.47 -17.83
N PHE A 63 -20.83 13.65 -17.94
CA PHE A 63 -21.67 12.95 -18.90
C PHE A 63 -21.93 13.83 -20.12
N VAL A 64 -21.72 13.25 -21.32
CA VAL A 64 -22.05 13.87 -22.60
C VAL A 64 -23.00 12.96 -23.34
N GLY A 65 -24.17 13.48 -23.72
CA GLY A 65 -25.21 12.69 -24.39
C GLY A 65 -26.31 13.56 -25.01
N LYS A 66 -27.12 12.95 -25.89
CA LYS A 66 -28.14 13.60 -26.76
C LYS A 66 -29.17 14.52 -26.06
N PHE A 67 -29.24 14.50 -24.74
CA PHE A 67 -30.20 15.28 -23.95
C PHE A 67 -29.61 16.55 -23.32
N TYR A 68 -28.28 16.74 -23.37
CA TYR A 68 -27.61 17.90 -22.78
C TYR A 68 -26.57 18.47 -23.75
N ASP A 69 -26.89 19.60 -24.38
CA ASP A 69 -26.03 20.26 -25.37
C ASP A 69 -24.67 20.73 -24.80
N ASP A 70 -24.54 20.82 -23.47
CA ASP A 70 -23.37 21.41 -22.79
C ASP A 70 -22.63 20.43 -21.84
N GLY A 71 -23.08 19.17 -21.72
CA GLY A 71 -22.57 18.21 -20.74
C GLY A 71 -22.93 18.55 -19.28
N GLN A 72 -23.05 17.54 -18.42
CA GLN A 72 -23.31 17.75 -16.98
C GLN A 72 -22.28 17.02 -16.11
N TRP A 73 -21.85 17.68 -15.04
CA TRP A 73 -21.00 17.10 -14.02
C TRP A 73 -21.86 16.63 -12.85
N ASP A 74 -21.88 15.31 -12.63
CA ASP A 74 -22.43 14.74 -11.41
C ASP A 74 -21.32 14.42 -10.42
N VAL A 75 -21.64 14.57 -9.13
CA VAL A 75 -20.69 14.38 -8.03
C VAL A 75 -21.16 13.23 -7.17
N PHE A 76 -20.28 12.26 -7.00
CA PHE A 76 -20.52 11.05 -6.23
C PHE A 76 -19.48 10.94 -5.11
N SER A 77 -19.90 10.51 -3.93
CA SER A 77 -18.99 10.22 -2.82
C SER A 77 -18.19 8.95 -3.09
N LEU A 78 -16.92 8.91 -2.70
CA LEU A 78 -16.12 7.68 -2.73
C LEU A 78 -16.80 6.50 -2.01
N ASP A 79 -17.45 6.76 -0.87
CA ASP A 79 -18.09 5.73 -0.05
C ASP A 79 -19.20 4.98 -0.79
N TYR A 80 -19.99 5.70 -1.61
CA TYR A 80 -21.02 5.10 -2.47
C TYR A 80 -20.45 4.02 -3.39
N PHE A 81 -19.30 4.31 -4.02
CA PHE A 81 -18.67 3.39 -4.94
C PHE A 81 -18.06 2.18 -4.24
N VAL A 82 -17.38 2.43 -3.12
CA VAL A 82 -16.79 1.35 -2.33
C VAL A 82 -17.86 0.43 -1.76
N ASP A 83 -19.00 0.96 -1.31
CA ASP A 83 -20.15 0.17 -0.86
C ASP A 83 -20.71 -0.73 -1.98
N LYS A 84 -20.93 -0.18 -3.18
CA LYS A 84 -21.44 -0.94 -4.33
C LYS A 84 -20.46 -2.06 -4.74
N LYS A 85 -19.15 -1.78 -4.75
CA LYS A 85 -18.12 -2.79 -5.01
C LYS A 85 -18.05 -3.83 -3.90
N ALA A 86 -18.13 -3.42 -2.63
CA ALA A 86 -18.14 -4.33 -1.49
C ALA A 86 -19.30 -5.32 -1.55
N LYS A 87 -20.52 -4.86 -1.89
CA LYS A 87 -21.69 -5.74 -2.09
C LYS A 87 -21.51 -6.74 -3.22
N ARG A 88 -20.88 -6.34 -4.33
CA ARG A 88 -20.57 -7.24 -5.44
C ARG A 88 -19.56 -8.31 -5.03
N GLU A 89 -18.48 -7.90 -4.38
CA GLU A 89 -17.43 -8.81 -3.90
C GLU A 89 -17.95 -9.73 -2.79
N GLU A 90 -18.80 -9.24 -1.88
CA GLU A 90 -19.54 -10.03 -0.89
C GLU A 90 -20.21 -11.25 -1.53
N LYS A 91 -21.04 -10.99 -2.55
CA LYS A 91 -21.78 -12.03 -3.27
C LYS A 91 -20.82 -13.02 -3.94
N LEU A 92 -19.80 -12.54 -4.63
CA LEU A 92 -18.81 -13.39 -5.32
C LEU A 92 -18.01 -14.25 -4.33
N THR A 93 -17.66 -13.70 -3.17
CA THR A 93 -16.95 -14.42 -2.11
C THR A 93 -17.84 -15.52 -1.52
N ILE A 94 -19.10 -15.22 -1.22
CA ILE A 94 -20.07 -16.21 -0.74
C ILE A 94 -20.25 -17.33 -1.78
N GLU A 95 -20.47 -17.00 -3.05
CA GLU A 95 -20.62 -18.01 -4.12
C GLU A 95 -19.40 -18.92 -4.26
N LYS A 96 -18.18 -18.37 -4.11
CA LYS A 96 -16.94 -19.16 -4.14
C LYS A 96 -16.85 -20.09 -2.93
N ILE A 97 -17.18 -19.60 -1.73
CA ILE A 97 -17.18 -20.39 -0.49
C ILE A 97 -18.21 -21.53 -0.58
N ASP A 98 -19.42 -21.23 -1.04
CA ASP A 98 -20.50 -22.20 -1.20
C ASP A 98 -20.10 -23.28 -2.23
N ARG A 99 -19.41 -22.90 -3.30
CA ARG A 99 -18.87 -23.85 -4.29
C ARG A 99 -17.81 -24.76 -3.69
N GLU A 100 -16.86 -24.20 -2.95
CA GLU A 100 -15.83 -25.00 -2.25
C GLU A 100 -16.47 -26.03 -1.31
N TYR A 101 -17.49 -25.61 -0.56
CA TYR A 101 -18.19 -26.47 0.37
C TYR A 101 -18.99 -27.59 -0.30
N ASN A 102 -19.72 -27.27 -1.37
CA ASN A 102 -20.65 -28.21 -2.00
C ASN A 102 -19.99 -29.13 -3.03
N GLU A 103 -18.94 -28.67 -3.72
CA GLU A 103 -18.44 -29.33 -4.94
C GLU A 103 -16.98 -29.78 -4.84
N LEU A 104 -16.13 -29.10 -4.07
CA LEU A 104 -14.68 -29.26 -4.19
C LEU A 104 -14.02 -29.89 -2.96
N LEU A 105 -14.59 -29.72 -1.77
CA LEU A 105 -14.02 -30.24 -0.54
C LEU A 105 -14.84 -31.40 0.02
N SER A 106 -14.15 -32.42 0.54
CA SER A 106 -14.80 -33.44 1.35
C SER A 106 -15.29 -32.83 2.66
N ALA A 107 -16.27 -33.46 3.32
CA ALA A 107 -16.75 -33.02 4.63
C ALA A 107 -15.64 -32.95 5.70
N GLU A 108 -14.57 -33.71 5.52
CA GLU A 108 -13.43 -33.76 6.44
C GLU A 108 -12.41 -32.65 6.14
N ASP A 109 -12.16 -32.37 4.86
CA ASP A 109 -11.36 -31.21 4.44
C ASP A 109 -12.04 -29.90 4.84
N TRP A 110 -13.37 -29.82 4.71
CA TRP A 110 -14.12 -28.63 5.13
C TRP A 110 -13.97 -28.35 6.63
N LYS A 111 -13.98 -29.38 7.48
CA LYS A 111 -13.77 -29.22 8.92
C LYS A 111 -12.37 -28.68 9.26
N LEU A 112 -11.37 -28.97 8.43
CA LEU A 112 -10.01 -28.43 8.58
C LEU A 112 -9.89 -27.00 8.05
N GLN A 113 -10.64 -26.68 7.00
CA GLN A 113 -10.61 -25.41 6.29
C GLN A 113 -11.44 -24.31 6.99
N LEU A 114 -12.61 -24.65 7.52
CA LEU A 114 -13.53 -23.71 8.16
C LEU A 114 -12.91 -22.89 9.31
N PRO A 115 -12.10 -23.46 10.24
CA PRO A 115 -11.44 -22.67 11.27
C PRO A 115 -10.48 -21.61 10.70
N SER A 116 -9.74 -21.96 9.65
CA SER A 116 -8.81 -21.04 9.00
C SER A 116 -9.53 -19.90 8.27
N LEU A 117 -10.70 -20.19 7.67
CA LEU A 117 -11.57 -19.18 7.06
C LEU A 117 -12.10 -18.19 8.11
N VAL A 118 -12.62 -18.71 9.23
CA VAL A 118 -13.15 -17.88 10.33
C VAL A 118 -12.04 -17.00 10.93
N GLN A 119 -10.86 -17.55 11.20
CA GLN A 119 -9.73 -16.77 11.71
C GLN A 119 -9.31 -15.66 10.73
N TYR A 120 -9.30 -15.98 9.44
CA TYR A 120 -8.94 -15.03 8.41
C TYR A 120 -9.96 -13.87 8.31
N LEU A 121 -11.25 -14.16 8.39
CA LEU A 121 -12.31 -13.16 8.47
C LEU A 121 -12.21 -12.26 9.71
N LEU A 122 -11.93 -12.84 10.88
CA LEU A 122 -11.73 -12.07 12.11
C LEU A 122 -10.54 -11.12 11.98
N ARG A 123 -9.46 -11.56 11.34
CA ARG A 123 -8.29 -10.71 11.05
C ARG A 123 -8.66 -9.53 10.15
N LEU A 124 -9.39 -9.77 9.07
CA LEU A 124 -9.84 -8.70 8.16
C LEU A 124 -10.78 -7.72 8.84
N THR A 125 -11.69 -8.23 9.67
CA THR A 125 -12.61 -7.40 10.47
C THR A 125 -11.82 -6.48 11.39
N ALA A 126 -10.83 -7.01 12.12
CA ALA A 126 -9.97 -6.23 13.01
C ALA A 126 -9.07 -5.21 12.26
N GLN A 127 -8.66 -5.52 11.02
CA GLN A 127 -7.92 -4.57 10.17
C GLN A 127 -8.83 -3.44 9.69
N THR A 128 -10.04 -3.78 9.26
CA THR A 128 -11.05 -2.82 8.80
C THR A 128 -11.47 -1.88 9.92
N GLU A 129 -11.68 -2.40 11.13
CA GLU A 129 -12.04 -1.61 12.32
C GLU A 129 -10.98 -0.55 12.66
N LYS A 130 -9.69 -0.86 12.43
CA LYS A 130 -8.55 0.05 12.66
C LYS A 130 -8.33 1.03 11.51
N SER A 131 -9.03 0.88 10.40
CA SER A 131 -8.89 1.74 9.23
C SER A 131 -9.37 3.16 9.51
N THR A 132 -8.67 4.13 8.95
CA THR A 132 -9.05 5.55 8.98
C THR A 132 -9.86 5.97 7.75
N PHE A 133 -10.13 5.07 6.82
CA PHE A 133 -10.90 5.38 5.61
C PHE A 133 -12.39 5.57 5.91
N SER A 134 -13.03 6.50 5.18
CA SER A 134 -14.44 6.87 5.36
C SER A 134 -15.41 5.71 5.09
N TYR A 135 -15.08 4.86 4.13
CA TYR A 135 -15.88 3.70 3.73
C TYR A 135 -15.72 2.46 4.64
N LYS A 136 -15.04 2.57 5.77
CA LYS A 136 -14.78 1.42 6.66
C LYS A 136 -16.06 0.72 7.11
N ASP A 137 -17.15 1.46 7.33
CA ASP A 137 -18.39 0.92 7.88
C ASP A 137 -19.08 0.02 6.83
N SER A 138 -19.06 0.40 5.55
CA SER A 138 -19.56 -0.44 4.45
C SER A 138 -18.77 -1.75 4.31
N LEU A 139 -17.45 -1.69 4.49
CA LEU A 139 -16.61 -2.90 4.48
C LEU A 139 -16.90 -3.80 5.69
N MET A 140 -17.09 -3.21 6.87
CA MET A 140 -17.46 -3.94 8.08
C MET A 140 -18.82 -4.64 7.94
N GLU A 141 -19.82 -3.94 7.40
CA GLU A 141 -21.14 -4.53 7.15
C GLU A 141 -21.05 -5.72 6.18
N SER A 142 -20.30 -5.57 5.10
CA SER A 142 -20.09 -6.64 4.13
C SER A 142 -19.41 -7.86 4.75
N LEU A 143 -18.29 -7.66 5.47
CA LEU A 143 -17.58 -8.73 6.16
C LEU A 143 -18.46 -9.44 7.21
N ASN A 144 -19.29 -8.69 7.93
CA ASN A 144 -20.24 -9.26 8.89
C ASN A 144 -21.30 -10.14 8.19
N ARG A 145 -21.83 -9.72 7.03
CA ARG A 145 -22.78 -10.54 6.26
C ARG A 145 -22.14 -11.84 5.76
N ILE A 146 -20.89 -11.80 5.29
CA ILE A 146 -20.12 -13.02 4.94
C ILE A 146 -19.96 -13.93 6.16
N PHE A 147 -19.62 -13.35 7.31
CA PHE A 147 -19.43 -14.09 8.56
C PHE A 147 -20.72 -14.75 9.05
N ASP A 148 -21.85 -14.03 9.00
CA ASP A 148 -23.16 -14.54 9.37
C ASP A 148 -23.64 -15.66 8.43
N HIS A 149 -23.37 -15.52 7.13
CA HIS A 149 -23.61 -16.58 6.15
C HIS A 149 -22.83 -17.85 6.51
N ILE A 150 -21.54 -17.72 6.83
CA ILE A 150 -20.70 -18.85 7.21
C ILE A 150 -21.21 -19.51 8.50
N ARG A 151 -21.53 -18.70 9.50
CA ARG A 151 -22.03 -19.18 10.79
C ARG A 151 -23.35 -19.95 10.63
N SER A 152 -24.25 -19.46 9.79
CA SER A 152 -25.58 -20.02 9.59
C SER A 152 -25.55 -21.31 8.77
N ASN A 153 -24.72 -21.37 7.73
CA ASN A 153 -24.72 -22.49 6.78
C ASN A 153 -23.71 -23.59 7.12
N TYR A 154 -22.62 -23.26 7.83
CA TYR A 154 -21.50 -24.19 8.05
C TYR A 154 -21.30 -24.61 9.50
N ARG A 155 -22.12 -24.08 10.44
CA ARG A 155 -22.18 -24.43 11.87
C ARG A 155 -20.81 -24.72 12.52
N PRO A 156 -19.91 -23.73 12.62
CA PRO A 156 -18.72 -23.85 13.47
C PRO A 156 -19.13 -24.13 14.92
N SER A 157 -18.49 -25.12 15.59
CA SER A 157 -18.72 -25.43 17.01
C SER A 157 -18.64 -24.16 17.89
N PRO A 158 -19.52 -23.97 18.90
CA PRO A 158 -19.53 -22.79 19.76
C PRO A 158 -18.20 -22.51 20.49
N SER A 159 -17.41 -23.56 20.75
CA SER A 159 -16.09 -23.47 21.39
C SER A 159 -15.05 -22.72 20.54
N PHE A 160 -15.27 -22.53 19.24
CA PHE A 160 -14.34 -21.82 18.34
C PHE A 160 -14.37 -20.29 18.53
N PHE A 161 -15.48 -19.73 19.01
CA PHE A 161 -15.62 -18.28 19.17
C PHE A 161 -15.13 -17.76 20.54
N GLN A 162 -14.81 -18.67 21.48
CA GLN A 162 -14.34 -18.30 22.82
C GLN A 162 -12.80 -18.23 22.93
N SER A 163 -12.08 -18.71 21.92
CA SER A 163 -10.62 -18.58 21.78
C SER A 163 -10.25 -17.41 20.85
N ALA A 164 -10.92 -16.28 20.98
CA ALA A 164 -10.38 -15.02 20.46
C ALA A 164 -9.23 -14.61 21.39
N PRO A 165 -7.98 -14.52 20.92
CA PRO A 165 -6.90 -14.08 21.78
C PRO A 165 -7.16 -12.63 22.18
N SER A 166 -7.17 -12.38 23.49
CA SER A 166 -6.95 -11.05 24.02
C SER A 166 -5.72 -10.44 23.34
N ASN A 167 -5.84 -9.15 22.96
CA ASN A 167 -4.96 -8.33 22.13
C ASN A 167 -3.43 -8.28 22.44
N GLN A 168 -2.83 -9.27 23.11
CA GLN A 168 -1.43 -9.24 23.53
C GLN A 168 -0.54 -10.38 23.01
N ASP A 169 -1.09 -11.48 22.48
CA ASP A 169 -0.25 -12.66 22.14
C ASP A 169 0.04 -12.88 20.64
N PHE A 170 -0.28 -11.93 19.75
CA PHE A 170 0.06 -12.02 18.32
C PHE A 170 1.49 -11.58 17.96
N GLN A 171 2.44 -11.73 18.89
CA GLN A 171 3.87 -11.72 18.56
C GLN A 171 4.42 -13.13 18.68
N THR A 172 4.25 -13.97 17.65
CA THR A 172 5.34 -14.80 17.11
C THR A 172 4.90 -15.66 15.90
N THR A 173 5.67 -15.49 14.82
CA THR A 173 6.01 -16.48 13.78
C THR A 173 4.90 -17.05 12.88
N LEU A 174 4.70 -16.38 11.74
CA LEU A 174 4.89 -16.92 10.39
C LEU A 174 5.01 -15.73 9.41
N PRO A 175 5.89 -15.78 8.39
CA PRO A 175 6.28 -14.62 7.60
C PRO A 175 5.12 -14.21 6.68
N VAL A 176 4.53 -13.07 6.99
CA VAL A 176 3.71 -12.31 6.05
C VAL A 176 4.68 -11.83 4.97
N ALA A 177 4.64 -12.45 3.80
CA ALA A 177 5.15 -11.81 2.60
C ALA A 177 4.21 -10.64 2.29
N SER A 178 4.44 -9.52 2.97
CA SER A 178 3.98 -8.22 2.50
C SER A 178 4.46 -8.07 1.06
N SER A 179 3.61 -7.53 0.18
CA SER A 179 4.07 -6.99 -1.10
C SER A 179 4.94 -5.79 -0.80
N GLU A 180 6.18 -6.06 -0.41
CA GLU A 180 7.20 -5.07 -0.24
C GLU A 180 7.56 -4.60 -1.65
N SER A 181 7.18 -3.37 -2.02
CA SER A 181 7.97 -2.66 -3.01
C SER A 181 9.39 -2.69 -2.46
N GLY A 182 10.24 -3.60 -2.95
CA GLY A 182 11.52 -3.88 -2.31
C GLY A 182 12.53 -2.75 -2.48
N HIS A 183 12.10 -1.51 -2.71
CA HIS A 183 12.89 -0.29 -2.90
C HIS A 183 12.21 0.90 -2.24
N PHE A 184 12.96 1.97 -2.05
CA PHE A 184 12.45 3.27 -1.63
C PHE A 184 11.48 3.84 -2.67
N ARG A 185 10.33 4.33 -2.21
CA ARG A 185 9.37 5.05 -3.05
C ARG A 185 9.83 6.46 -3.34
N VAL A 186 9.86 6.82 -4.61
CA VAL A 186 10.37 8.10 -5.12
C VAL A 186 9.22 8.89 -5.75
N LYS A 187 9.15 10.19 -5.47
CA LYS A 187 8.11 11.10 -6.02
C LYS A 187 8.30 11.40 -7.51
N LEU A 188 9.47 11.06 -8.07
CA LEU A 188 9.82 11.36 -9.46
C LEU A 188 9.20 10.34 -10.41
N THR A 189 8.33 10.80 -11.30
CA THR A 189 7.72 9.98 -12.36
C THR A 189 8.60 9.88 -13.62
N ASN A 190 9.50 10.84 -13.85
CA ASN A 190 10.43 10.84 -14.98
C ASN A 190 11.66 9.97 -14.69
N LYS A 191 11.78 8.84 -15.40
CA LYS A 191 12.87 7.88 -15.22
C LYS A 191 14.26 8.49 -15.46
N THR A 192 14.44 9.36 -16.45
CA THR A 192 15.74 9.97 -16.76
C THR A 192 16.21 10.88 -15.62
N ILE A 193 15.31 11.70 -15.09
CA ILE A 193 15.60 12.58 -13.95
C ILE A 193 15.91 11.74 -12.70
N LEU A 194 15.16 10.66 -12.48
CA LEU A 194 15.41 9.72 -11.40
C LEU A 194 16.80 9.08 -11.51
N TYR A 195 17.24 8.64 -12.69
CA TYR A 195 18.59 8.10 -12.90
C TYR A 195 19.67 9.14 -12.57
N ASN A 196 19.53 10.38 -13.03
CA ASN A 196 20.50 11.44 -12.77
C ASN A 196 20.60 11.75 -11.27
N CYS A 197 19.46 11.89 -10.58
CA CYS A 197 19.42 12.12 -9.13
C CYS A 197 20.12 10.99 -8.35
N VAL A 198 19.82 9.73 -8.68
CA VAL A 198 20.40 8.57 -7.99
C VAL A 198 21.91 8.46 -8.24
N ASP A 199 22.36 8.73 -9.45
CA ASP A 199 23.79 8.75 -9.80
C ASP A 199 24.54 9.86 -9.07
N ALA A 200 23.96 11.05 -9.01
CA ALA A 200 24.53 12.19 -8.30
C ALA A 200 24.70 11.87 -6.80
N ILE A 201 23.66 11.32 -6.17
CA ILE A 201 23.71 10.86 -4.77
C ILE A 201 24.83 9.83 -4.59
N PHE A 202 24.88 8.80 -5.45
CA PHE A 202 25.87 7.73 -5.37
C PHE A 202 27.31 8.26 -5.41
N VAL A 203 27.61 9.13 -6.39
CA VAL A 203 28.95 9.71 -6.57
C VAL A 203 29.35 10.49 -5.33
N LYS A 204 28.47 11.32 -4.78
CA LYS A 204 28.78 12.12 -3.58
C LYS A 204 28.95 11.23 -2.34
N LEU A 205 28.10 10.21 -2.16
CA LEU A 205 28.22 9.27 -1.05
C LEU A 205 29.54 8.48 -1.10
N LYS A 206 30.00 8.05 -2.28
CA LYS A 206 31.30 7.38 -2.46
C LYS A 206 32.48 8.31 -2.19
N LEU A 207 32.46 9.52 -2.75
CA LEU A 207 33.55 10.50 -2.57
C LEU A 207 33.72 10.90 -1.10
N ARG A 208 32.63 10.92 -0.33
CA ARG A 208 32.64 11.23 1.11
C ARG A 208 32.90 10.01 1.99
N GLY A 209 33.07 8.82 1.40
CA GLY A 209 33.31 7.59 2.15
C GLY A 209 32.15 7.17 3.06
N LEU A 210 30.92 7.56 2.71
CA LEU A 210 29.72 7.21 3.49
C LEU A 210 29.14 5.84 3.11
N ILE A 211 29.49 5.35 1.92
CA ILE A 211 29.20 3.99 1.46
C ILE A 211 30.51 3.29 1.05
N SER A 212 30.51 1.96 1.06
CA SER A 212 31.68 1.16 0.68
C SER A 212 32.18 1.48 -0.73
N GLN A 213 33.51 1.54 -0.89
CA GLN A 213 34.15 1.72 -2.21
C GLN A 213 33.83 0.56 -3.16
N ASN A 214 33.50 -0.62 -2.63
CA ASN A 214 33.13 -1.80 -3.40
C ASN A 214 31.65 -1.80 -3.84
N THR A 215 30.83 -0.85 -3.38
CA THR A 215 29.43 -0.77 -3.81
C THR A 215 29.35 -0.35 -5.27
N GLU A 216 28.74 -1.16 -6.13
CA GLU A 216 28.53 -0.82 -7.52
C GLU A 216 27.34 0.12 -7.71
N LEU A 217 27.39 1.00 -8.73
CA LEU A 217 26.30 1.92 -9.05
C LEU A 217 24.99 1.16 -9.36
N LYS A 218 25.09 0.00 -10.03
CA LYS A 218 23.93 -0.84 -10.36
C LYS A 218 23.19 -1.33 -9.11
N ILE A 219 23.93 -1.71 -8.07
CA ILE A 219 23.37 -2.14 -6.78
C ILE A 219 22.69 -0.93 -6.11
N PHE A 220 23.35 0.23 -6.10
CA PHE A 220 22.79 1.43 -5.50
C PHE A 220 21.52 1.92 -6.20
N ARG A 221 21.44 1.84 -7.53
CA ARG A 221 20.22 2.20 -8.29
C ARG A 221 19.03 1.32 -7.95
N LYS A 222 19.26 0.02 -7.69
CA LYS A 222 18.16 -0.90 -7.31
C LYS A 222 17.43 -0.39 -6.07
N LEU A 223 18.12 0.25 -5.12
CA LEU A 223 17.51 0.81 -3.92
C LEU A 223 16.28 1.70 -4.19
N PHE A 224 16.17 2.32 -5.37
CA PHE A 224 15.10 3.27 -5.71
C PHE A 224 14.25 2.84 -6.90
N MET A 225 14.57 1.71 -7.54
CA MET A 225 14.02 1.36 -8.86
C MET A 225 13.55 -0.08 -8.98
N ASN A 226 14.07 -1.00 -8.16
CA ASN A 226 13.81 -2.43 -8.26
C ASN A 226 13.90 -3.08 -6.87
N PRO A 227 13.33 -4.26 -6.65
CA PRO A 227 13.54 -4.97 -5.39
C PRO A 227 15.02 -5.08 -4.99
N ILE A 228 15.33 -4.78 -3.73
CA ILE A 228 16.66 -4.82 -3.13
C ILE A 228 17.06 -6.29 -2.96
N GLU A 229 18.02 -6.71 -3.76
CA GLU A 229 18.63 -8.04 -3.67
C GLU A 229 19.90 -8.02 -2.79
N GLU A 230 20.60 -6.88 -2.75
CA GLU A 230 21.88 -6.72 -2.06
C GLU A 230 21.92 -5.44 -1.23
N LYS A 231 22.44 -5.54 0.01
CA LYS A 231 22.54 -4.40 0.92
C LYS A 231 23.77 -3.55 0.61
N VAL A 232 23.58 -2.23 0.65
CA VAL A 232 24.67 -1.26 0.61
C VAL A 232 25.29 -1.13 2.00
N THR A 233 26.62 -1.24 2.06
CA THR A 233 27.33 -1.07 3.33
C THR A 233 27.50 0.42 3.63
N TRP A 234 26.83 0.89 4.67
CA TRP A 234 26.92 2.23 5.21
C TRP A 234 28.13 2.33 6.16
N LEU A 235 29.00 3.30 5.87
CA LEU A 235 30.23 3.57 6.63
C LEU A 235 30.09 4.81 7.54
N GLY A 236 29.06 5.62 7.34
CA GLY A 236 28.75 6.74 8.21
C GLY A 236 28.14 6.33 9.56
N ALA A 237 27.87 7.30 10.41
CA ALA A 237 27.10 7.07 11.63
C ALA A 237 25.62 6.85 11.31
N THR A 238 24.90 6.08 12.14
CA THR A 238 23.47 5.78 11.94
C THR A 238 22.59 7.03 11.86
N ASN A 239 22.91 8.05 12.66
CA ASN A 239 22.20 9.33 12.62
C ASN A 239 22.45 10.12 11.31
N GLN A 240 23.55 9.88 10.60
CA GLN A 240 23.79 10.49 9.29
C GLN A 240 22.94 9.82 8.20
N LEU A 241 22.74 8.49 8.28
CA LEU A 241 21.83 7.77 7.39
C LEU A 241 20.38 8.22 7.62
N GLN A 242 19.99 8.35 8.88
CA GLN A 242 18.67 8.85 9.27
C GLN A 242 18.44 10.27 8.71
N TYR A 243 19.41 11.16 8.91
CA TYR A 243 19.34 12.53 8.42
C TYR A 243 19.29 12.60 6.88
N LEU A 244 20.08 11.79 6.18
CA LEU A 244 20.03 11.69 4.72
C LEU A 244 18.63 11.31 4.22
N ILE A 245 18.01 10.29 4.82
CA ILE A 245 16.66 9.85 4.44
C ILE A 245 15.63 10.95 4.69
N HIS A 246 15.69 11.62 5.84
CA HIS A 246 14.80 12.75 6.13
C HIS A 246 14.95 13.89 5.12
N GLU A 247 16.18 14.31 4.82
CA GLU A 247 16.40 15.39 3.87
C GLU A 247 15.96 15.01 2.45
N MET A 248 16.11 13.74 2.04
CA MET A 248 15.61 13.25 0.75
C MET A 248 14.07 13.29 0.66
N ILE A 249 13.38 13.12 1.79
CA ILE A 249 11.91 13.30 1.88
C ILE A 249 11.56 14.79 1.80
N ASP A 250 12.27 15.64 2.55
CA ASP A 250 12.00 17.08 2.65
C ASP A 250 12.21 17.81 1.32
N VAL A 251 13.24 17.43 0.56
CA VAL A 251 13.46 17.96 -0.81
C VAL A 251 12.52 17.36 -1.84
N GLY A 252 11.66 16.42 -1.44
CA GLY A 252 10.65 15.82 -2.31
C GLY A 252 11.19 14.79 -3.30
N PHE A 253 12.32 14.16 -3.00
CA PHE A 253 12.82 13.04 -3.78
C PHE A 253 12.15 11.72 -3.36
N LEU A 254 12.03 11.48 -2.05
CA LEU A 254 11.27 10.36 -1.49
C LEU A 254 9.82 10.76 -1.18
N GLU A 255 8.91 9.80 -1.29
CA GLU A 255 7.56 9.91 -0.72
C GLU A 255 7.60 10.01 0.81
N ASN A 256 6.51 10.41 1.47
CA ASN A 256 6.40 10.26 2.93
C ASN A 256 5.86 8.85 3.23
N GLY A 257 6.47 8.10 4.16
CA GLY A 257 6.08 6.72 4.45
C GLY A 257 7.04 5.95 5.36
N GLU A 258 6.92 4.61 5.37
CA GLU A 258 7.73 3.71 6.21
C GLU A 258 9.16 3.49 5.66
N HIS A 259 9.97 4.54 5.66
CA HIS A 259 11.34 4.48 5.10
C HIS A 259 12.34 3.72 5.97
N TRP A 260 12.03 3.48 7.25
CA TRP A 260 12.94 2.81 8.18
C TRP A 260 13.06 1.32 7.90
N ASP A 261 11.94 0.68 7.55
CA ASP A 261 11.89 -0.71 7.10
C ASP A 261 12.69 -0.89 5.83
N MET A 262 12.56 0.07 4.92
CA MET A 262 13.31 0.10 3.68
C MET A 262 14.79 0.37 3.92
N ALA A 263 15.14 1.27 4.83
CA ALA A 263 16.53 1.55 5.20
C ALA A 263 17.23 0.33 5.80
N VAL A 264 16.54 -0.44 6.64
CA VAL A 264 17.05 -1.69 7.22
C VAL A 264 17.25 -2.78 6.15
N LYS A 265 16.42 -2.80 5.10
CA LYS A 265 16.57 -3.71 3.96
C LYS A 265 17.68 -3.26 3.02
N ALA A 266 17.77 -1.97 2.74
CA ALA A 266 18.72 -1.35 1.82
C ALA A 266 20.14 -1.28 2.36
N PHE A 267 20.31 -1.07 3.67
CA PHE A 267 21.60 -0.76 4.26
C PHE A 267 22.00 -1.73 5.37
N GLN A 268 23.31 -1.90 5.52
CA GLN A 268 23.94 -2.56 6.67
C GLN A 268 25.10 -1.70 7.19
N LEU A 269 25.41 -1.80 8.49
CA LEU A 269 26.59 -1.17 9.06
C LEU A 269 27.81 -2.07 8.85
N GLN A 270 29.01 -1.50 8.91
CA GLN A 270 30.24 -2.29 8.79
C GLN A 270 30.29 -3.38 9.88
N GLY A 271 30.21 -4.65 9.47
CA GLY A 271 30.25 -5.81 10.36
C GLY A 271 28.99 -6.04 11.22
N LYS A 272 27.90 -5.29 10.99
CA LYS A 272 26.65 -5.43 11.76
C LYS A 272 25.41 -5.19 10.89
N THR A 273 24.37 -5.99 11.09
CA THR A 273 23.04 -5.72 10.53
C THR A 273 22.43 -4.47 11.16
N LEU A 274 21.91 -3.57 10.33
CA LEU A 274 21.15 -2.40 10.77
C LEU A 274 19.76 -2.86 11.23
N GLU A 275 19.31 -2.42 12.40
CA GLU A 275 17.96 -2.71 12.92
C GLU A 275 17.12 -1.44 13.03
N LYS A 276 15.78 -1.55 12.96
CA LYS A 276 14.87 -0.37 13.07
C LYS A 276 15.14 0.45 14.34
N LYS A 277 15.43 -0.24 15.46
CA LYS A 277 15.73 0.40 16.75
C LYS A 277 16.97 1.30 16.71
N ASP A 278 17.91 1.02 15.81
CA ASP A 278 19.13 1.81 15.64
C ASP A 278 18.82 3.15 14.94
N LEU A 279 17.76 3.19 14.12
CA LEU A 279 17.29 4.38 13.39
C LEU A 279 16.30 5.23 14.22
N HIS A 280 15.48 4.61 15.07
CA HIS A 280 14.50 5.32 15.91
C HIS A 280 15.09 6.03 17.13
N ARG A 281 16.28 5.63 17.59
CA ARG A 281 16.86 6.11 18.86
C ARG A 281 17.84 7.27 18.72
N THR A 282 18.17 7.69 17.51
CA THR A 282 19.22 8.69 17.26
C THR A 282 18.68 10.11 17.22
N LYS A 283 19.27 10.98 18.06
CA LYS A 283 19.09 12.44 17.98
C LYS A 283 19.82 12.99 16.74
N HIS A 284 19.35 14.11 16.19
CA HIS A 284 20.01 14.83 15.09
C HIS A 284 21.55 14.87 15.25
N PRO A 285 22.32 14.73 14.16
CA PRO A 285 23.78 14.75 14.23
C PRO A 285 24.27 16.03 14.92
N LYS A 286 24.90 15.90 16.09
CA LYS A 286 25.32 17.06 16.89
C LYS A 286 26.57 17.78 16.38
N SER A 287 27.29 17.25 15.38
CA SER A 287 28.55 17.86 14.90
C SER A 287 28.41 18.43 13.50
N GLU A 288 28.72 19.72 13.35
CA GLU A 288 28.61 20.49 12.10
C GLU A 288 29.35 19.84 10.92
N LEU A 289 30.56 19.30 11.16
CA LEU A 289 31.35 18.60 10.14
C LEU A 289 30.63 17.38 9.55
N LYS A 290 29.82 16.68 10.34
CA LYS A 290 29.10 15.46 9.91
C LYS A 290 27.80 15.76 9.16
N LEU A 291 27.22 16.94 9.40
CA LEU A 291 26.08 17.47 8.66
C LEU A 291 26.52 18.01 7.30
N ARG A 292 27.70 18.64 7.23
CA ARG A 292 28.25 19.20 5.99
C ARG A 292 28.34 18.15 4.87
N ASP A 293 28.80 16.94 5.17
CA ASP A 293 28.95 15.89 4.16
C ASP A 293 27.60 15.40 3.62
N ILE A 294 26.56 15.32 4.46
CA ILE A 294 25.20 14.95 4.03
C ILE A 294 24.55 16.09 3.26
N ASN A 295 24.71 17.35 3.70
CA ASN A 295 24.18 18.51 2.99
C ASN A 295 24.76 18.61 1.57
N ILE A 296 26.04 18.31 1.37
CA ILE A 296 26.65 18.26 0.02
C ILE A 296 26.00 17.19 -0.88
N VAL A 297 25.55 16.07 -0.31
CA VAL A 297 24.81 15.03 -1.05
C VAL A 297 23.42 15.54 -1.42
N ILE A 298 22.75 16.23 -0.49
CA ILE A 298 21.41 16.80 -0.70
C ILE A 298 21.43 17.97 -1.68
N ASP A 299 22.45 18.81 -1.68
CA ASP A 299 22.60 19.90 -2.64
C ASP A 299 22.79 19.36 -4.06
N ALA A 300 23.59 18.30 -4.23
CA ALA A 300 23.73 17.62 -5.52
C ALA A 300 22.40 17.01 -6.00
N LEU A 301 21.58 16.51 -5.07
CA LEU A 301 20.23 16.05 -5.39
C LEU A 301 19.32 17.22 -5.83
N ARG A 302 19.38 18.36 -5.14
CA ARG A 302 18.59 19.56 -5.49
C ARG A 302 18.94 20.12 -6.86
N GLU A 303 20.21 20.07 -7.27
CA GLU A 303 20.66 20.50 -8.59
C GLU A 303 20.03 19.68 -9.73
N GLU A 304 19.74 18.40 -9.48
CA GLU A 304 19.15 17.48 -10.46
C GLU A 304 17.61 17.45 -10.41
N LEU A 305 17.01 17.95 -9.33
CA LEU A 305 15.55 18.01 -9.20
C LEU A 305 14.96 19.15 -10.05
N PRO A 306 13.80 18.94 -10.69
CA PRO A 306 13.12 20.01 -11.40
C PRO A 306 12.77 21.14 -10.42
N ALA A 307 13.12 22.37 -10.78
CA ALA A 307 12.87 23.53 -9.94
C ALA A 307 11.38 23.58 -9.53
N LYS A 308 11.12 23.70 -8.22
CA LYS A 308 9.76 23.98 -7.71
C LYS A 308 9.28 25.26 -8.39
N LYS A 309 8.24 25.16 -9.23
CA LYS A 309 7.47 26.35 -9.60
C LYS A 309 6.88 26.90 -8.31
N SER A 310 7.41 28.01 -7.85
CA SER A 310 6.86 28.76 -6.72
C SER A 310 5.46 29.24 -7.08
N THR A 311 4.46 28.48 -6.64
CA THR A 311 3.11 28.96 -6.34
C THR A 311 3.11 29.56 -4.95
#